data_AF-A0A1I4L0W4-F1
#
_entry.id   AF-A0A1I4L0W4-F1
#
_cell.length_a   1.000
_cell.length_b   1.000
_cell.length_c   1.000
_cell.angle_alpha   90.00
_cell.angle_beta   90.00
_cell.angle_gamma   90.00
#
_symmetry.space_group_name_H-M   'P 1'
#
loop_
_entity.id
_entity.type
_entity.pdbx_description
1 polymer ?
#
loop_
_entity_poly.entity_id
_entity_poly.type
_entity_poly.pdbx_seq_one_letter_code
_entity_poly.pdbx_strand_id
1 'polypeptide(L)'
;METVVGVRFKKAGKVYYFAPGEIVLVAGDFVIVETARGLEYGEVVIGPRQVGEDAIVAPLKTVQRKATAEDGAKVEENREKQKEAFFTCEQKIKAHNLNMKLVDVEYTFDVNKIIFYFTAEGRIDFRDLVKDLAAVFRTRIELRQIGVRDEAKMMGGIGCCGRPLCCSTFLGDFEPVSIRMAKDQKLSLNPTKISGICGRLMCCLKYENDSYAPCCKKIPAPVVGRDVITVDGEGKVTFVNQGKKNATVLLTNGNTIVIPWEEVVEKDLNG
;
A
#
# COMPACT_ATOMS: atom_id res chain seq x y z
N MET A 1 21.82 -13.59 -2.57
CA MET A 1 21.76 -12.21 -3.13
C MET A 1 21.26 -12.33 -4.55
N GLU A 2 20.09 -11.80 -4.83
CA GLU A 2 19.51 -11.86 -6.18
C GLU A 2 19.49 -10.46 -6.79
N THR A 3 19.80 -10.39 -8.09
CA THR A 3 19.63 -9.16 -8.87
C THR A 3 18.15 -9.02 -9.22
N VAL A 4 17.53 -7.93 -8.80
CA VAL A 4 16.13 -7.63 -9.08
C VAL A 4 15.98 -6.31 -9.82
N VAL A 5 14.94 -6.23 -10.65
CA VAL A 5 14.49 -5.00 -11.30
C VAL A 5 13.07 -4.68 -10.84
N GLY A 6 12.81 -3.39 -10.58
CA GLY A 6 11.49 -2.93 -10.18
C GLY A 6 10.69 -2.44 -11.37
N VAL A 7 9.63 -3.17 -11.72
CA VAL A 7 8.74 -2.88 -12.85
C VAL A 7 7.41 -2.34 -12.36
N ARG A 8 6.90 -1.31 -13.02
CA ARG A 8 5.61 -0.68 -12.75
C ARG A 8 4.73 -0.73 -14.00
N PHE A 9 3.50 -1.23 -13.83
CA PHE A 9 2.54 -1.38 -14.94
C PHE A 9 1.61 -0.17 -15.12
N LYS A 10 1.31 0.55 -14.05
CA LYS A 10 0.42 1.72 -14.06
C LYS A 10 1.12 2.90 -13.38
N LYS A 11 0.89 4.14 -13.85
CA LYS A 11 1.55 5.36 -13.34
C LYS A 11 1.54 5.49 -11.81
N ALA A 12 0.44 5.08 -11.17
CA ALA A 12 0.23 5.09 -9.72
C ALA A 12 0.08 3.67 -9.13
N GLY A 13 0.91 2.73 -9.60
CA GLY A 13 0.88 1.32 -9.21
C GLY A 13 2.02 0.93 -8.27
N LYS A 14 1.84 -0.21 -7.59
CA LYS A 14 2.92 -0.89 -6.88
C LYS A 14 4.04 -1.25 -7.85
N VAL A 15 5.27 -1.13 -7.36
CA VAL A 15 6.45 -1.64 -8.05
C VAL A 15 6.56 -3.12 -7.70
N TYR A 16 6.59 -3.96 -8.73
CA TYR A 16 6.81 -5.39 -8.58
C TYR A 16 8.25 -5.69 -8.94
N TYR A 17 8.86 -6.60 -8.19
CA TYR A 17 10.23 -7.03 -8.43
C TYR A 17 10.23 -8.25 -9.35
N PHE A 18 11.09 -8.21 -10.36
CA PHE A 18 11.32 -9.30 -11.31
C PHE A 18 12.81 -9.59 -11.43
N ALA A 19 13.15 -10.80 -11.83
CA ALA A 19 14.53 -11.15 -12.18
C ALA A 19 14.84 -10.67 -13.61
N PRO A 20 15.91 -9.88 -13.84
CA PRO A 20 16.27 -9.38 -15.17
C PRO A 20 16.80 -10.48 -16.12
N GLY A 21 17.15 -11.65 -15.59
CA GLY A 21 17.77 -12.73 -16.38
C GLY A 21 19.13 -12.28 -16.94
N GLU A 22 19.36 -12.52 -18.24
CA GLU A 22 20.56 -12.10 -18.96
C GLU A 22 20.40 -10.72 -19.64
N ILE A 23 19.29 -10.03 -19.42
CA ILE A 23 18.96 -8.78 -20.12
C ILE A 23 19.50 -7.58 -19.35
N VAL A 24 20.27 -6.73 -20.03
CA VAL A 24 20.70 -5.44 -19.48
C VAL A 24 19.53 -4.46 -19.54
N LEU A 25 19.00 -4.11 -18.37
CA LEU A 25 17.87 -3.19 -18.22
C LEU A 25 18.32 -1.93 -17.47
N VAL A 26 17.89 -0.77 -17.94
CA VAL A 26 18.13 0.52 -17.28
C VAL A 26 16.79 1.10 -16.81
N ALA A 27 16.81 1.94 -15.77
CA ALA A 27 15.62 2.68 -15.36
C ALA A 27 15.11 3.56 -16.51
N GLY A 28 13.81 3.52 -16.77
CA GLY A 28 13.14 4.16 -17.91
C GLY A 28 12.92 3.24 -19.12
N ASP A 29 13.51 2.04 -19.13
CA ASP A 29 13.22 1.06 -20.19
C ASP A 29 11.83 0.45 -20.02
N PHE A 30 11.19 0.11 -21.13
CA PHE A 30 9.96 -0.68 -21.15
C PHE A 30 10.28 -2.15 -21.36
N VAL A 31 9.55 -3.01 -20.65
CA VAL A 31 9.75 -4.46 -20.65
C VAL A 31 8.44 -5.21 -20.74
N ILE A 32 8.51 -6.40 -21.34
CA ILE A 32 7.42 -7.37 -21.34
C ILE A 32 7.72 -8.42 -20.28
N VAL A 33 6.76 -8.61 -19.38
CA VAL A 33 6.86 -9.58 -18.29
C VAL A 33 5.61 -10.46 -18.27
N GLU A 34 5.77 -11.70 -17.82
CA GLU A 34 4.66 -12.63 -17.68
C GLU A 34 4.17 -12.62 -16.24
N THR A 35 2.96 -12.13 -15.99
CA THR A 35 2.35 -12.14 -14.65
C THR A 35 1.29 -13.24 -14.55
N ALA A 36 0.63 -13.37 -13.40
CA ALA A 36 -0.47 -14.34 -13.26
C ALA A 36 -1.66 -14.00 -14.19
N ARG A 37 -1.71 -12.77 -14.73
CA ARG A 37 -2.78 -12.29 -15.61
C ARG A 37 -2.48 -12.48 -17.10
N GLY A 38 -1.25 -12.86 -17.45
CA GLY A 38 -0.76 -12.99 -18.82
C GLY A 38 0.47 -12.12 -19.06
N LEU A 39 0.73 -11.82 -20.34
CA LEU A 39 1.76 -10.87 -20.73
C LEU A 39 1.33 -9.45 -20.39
N GLU A 40 2.22 -8.68 -19.76
CA GLU A 40 1.98 -7.28 -19.40
C GLU A 40 3.17 -6.42 -19.84
N TYR A 41 2.84 -5.20 -20.27
CA TYR A 41 3.79 -4.15 -20.62
C TYR A 41 4.04 -3.25 -19.40
N GLY A 42 5.29 -3.15 -18.96
CA GLY A 42 5.68 -2.40 -17.78
C GLY A 42 6.89 -1.52 -18.01
N GLU A 43 7.03 -0.49 -17.18
CA GLU A 43 8.16 0.43 -17.15
C GLU A 43 9.11 0.07 -16.01
N VAL A 44 10.41 0.01 -16.27
CA VAL A 44 11.44 -0.21 -15.27
C VAL A 44 11.65 1.09 -14.50
N VAL A 45 11.17 1.14 -13.25
CA VAL A 45 11.34 2.32 -12.38
C VAL A 45 12.61 2.18 -11.53
N ILE A 46 12.98 0.95 -11.18
CA ILE A 46 14.17 0.66 -10.39
C ILE A 46 15.06 -0.25 -11.25
N GLY A 47 16.26 0.25 -11.59
CA GLY A 47 17.27 -0.53 -12.30
C GLY A 47 17.78 -1.73 -11.50
N PRO A 48 18.67 -2.55 -12.09
CA PRO A 48 19.16 -3.78 -11.46
C PRO A 48 19.87 -3.47 -10.14
N ARG A 49 19.35 -4.01 -9.04
CA ARG A 49 19.93 -3.90 -7.71
C ARG A 49 20.03 -5.27 -7.06
N GLN A 50 21.13 -5.52 -6.35
CA GLN A 50 21.26 -6.71 -5.50
C GLN A 50 20.49 -6.49 -4.20
N VAL A 51 19.59 -7.41 -3.90
CA VAL A 51 18.78 -7.39 -2.68
C VAL A 51 18.98 -8.73 -1.95
N GLY A 52 18.99 -8.67 -0.61
CA GLY A 52 19.01 -9.87 0.24
C GLY A 52 17.68 -10.61 0.12
N GLU A 53 17.74 -11.95 0.16
CA GLU A 53 16.59 -12.85 -0.03
C GLU A 53 15.43 -12.58 0.96
N ASP A 54 15.74 -12.05 2.16
CA ASP A 54 14.75 -11.74 3.21
C ASP A 54 13.74 -10.64 2.83
N ALA A 55 14.05 -9.81 1.82
CA ALA A 55 13.17 -8.73 1.37
C ALA A 55 12.33 -9.11 0.13
N ILE A 56 12.44 -10.36 -0.35
CA ILE A 56 11.85 -10.78 -1.63
C ILE A 56 10.73 -11.79 -1.37
N VAL A 57 9.52 -11.48 -1.82
CA VAL A 57 8.41 -12.44 -1.84
C VAL A 57 8.61 -13.38 -3.03
N ALA A 58 9.25 -14.53 -2.79
CA ALA A 58 9.45 -15.58 -3.79
C ALA A 58 8.11 -16.26 -4.19
N PRO A 59 7.98 -16.78 -5.43
CA PRO A 59 8.98 -16.80 -6.51
C PRO A 59 8.97 -15.54 -7.38
N LEU A 60 10.16 -15.03 -7.69
CA LEU A 60 10.34 -13.97 -8.68
C LEU A 60 10.13 -14.53 -10.08
N LYS A 61 9.26 -13.88 -10.85
CA LYS A 61 9.15 -14.16 -12.29
C LYS A 61 10.26 -13.43 -13.04
N THR A 62 10.65 -13.97 -14.19
CA THR A 62 11.68 -13.39 -15.04
C THR A 62 11.09 -12.38 -16.04
N VAL A 63 11.89 -11.37 -16.39
CA VAL A 63 11.60 -10.51 -17.53
C VAL A 63 11.82 -11.30 -18.81
N GLN A 64 10.83 -11.31 -19.72
CA GLN A 64 10.97 -12.06 -20.96
C GLN A 64 11.83 -11.31 -21.99
N ARG A 65 11.54 -10.02 -22.21
CA ARG A 65 12.30 -9.18 -23.16
C ARG A 65 12.10 -7.69 -22.95
N LYS A 66 13.00 -6.90 -23.53
CA LYS A 66 12.82 -5.46 -23.70
C LYS A 66 11.70 -5.18 -24.70
N ALA A 67 10.85 -4.20 -24.40
CA ALA A 67 9.77 -3.81 -25.29
C ALA A 67 10.32 -3.03 -26.49
N THR A 68 9.71 -3.26 -27.65
CA THR A 68 10.00 -2.60 -28.93
C THR A 68 9.02 -1.45 -29.16
N ALA A 69 9.31 -0.61 -30.16
CA ALA A 69 8.40 0.47 -30.56
C ALA A 69 7.02 -0.06 -31.01
N GLU A 70 6.97 -1.25 -31.63
CA GLU A 70 5.72 -1.91 -32.04
C GLU A 70 4.87 -2.31 -30.83
N ASP A 71 5.52 -2.78 -29.75
CA ASP A 71 4.82 -3.09 -28.49
C ASP A 71 4.18 -1.82 -27.90
N GLY A 72 4.88 -0.69 -27.97
CA GLY A 72 4.35 0.61 -27.55
C GLY A 72 3.14 1.05 -28.37
N ALA A 73 3.20 0.89 -29.70
CA ALA A 73 2.06 1.17 -30.58
C ALA A 73 0.86 0.28 -30.26
N LYS A 74 1.08 -1.01 -29.98
CA LYS A 74 0.04 -1.96 -29.56
C LYS A 74 -0.62 -1.56 -28.24
N VAL A 75 0.14 -1.03 -27.28
CA VAL A 75 -0.43 -0.52 -26.02
C VAL A 75 -1.36 0.66 -26.27
N GLU A 76 -1.01 1.56 -27.18
CA GLU A 76 -1.87 2.71 -27.50
C GLU A 76 -3.13 2.27 -28.26
N GLU A 77 -3.01 1.35 -29.23
CA GLU A 77 -4.17 0.74 -29.90
C GLU A 77 -5.11 0.05 -28.89
N ASN A 78 -4.53 -0.67 -27.91
CA ASN A 78 -5.31 -1.29 -26.84
C ASN A 78 -6.03 -0.25 -25.97
N ARG A 79 -5.47 0.95 -25.76
CA ARG A 79 -6.16 2.03 -25.02
C ARG A 79 -7.34 2.60 -25.81
N GLU A 80 -7.26 2.67 -27.12
CA GLU A 80 -8.39 3.08 -27.97
C GLU A 80 -9.51 2.05 -27.90
N LYS A 81 -9.17 0.76 -28.08
CA LYS A 81 -10.12 -0.36 -27.94
C LYS A 81 -10.76 -0.42 -26.55
N GLN A 82 -10.01 -0.08 -25.50
CA GLN A 82 -10.55 0.02 -24.12
C GLN A 82 -11.69 1.05 -24.03
N LYS A 83 -11.54 2.22 -24.65
CA LYS A 83 -12.58 3.26 -24.64
C LYS A 83 -13.85 2.80 -25.36
N GLU A 84 -13.69 2.16 -26.52
CA GLU A 84 -14.80 1.58 -27.27
C GLU A 84 -15.49 0.45 -26.48
N ALA A 85 -14.70 -0.41 -25.85
CA ALA A 85 -15.19 -1.50 -25.03
C ALA A 85 -15.96 -1.00 -23.79
N PHE A 86 -15.46 0.06 -23.15
CA PHE A 86 -16.14 0.72 -22.04
C PHE A 86 -17.53 1.20 -22.45
N PHE A 87 -17.62 1.96 -23.54
CA PHE A 87 -18.88 2.53 -24.00
C PHE A 87 -19.89 1.46 -24.43
N THR A 88 -19.42 0.44 -25.14
CA THR A 88 -20.26 -0.69 -25.58
C THR A 88 -20.79 -1.47 -24.37
N CYS A 89 -19.95 -1.72 -23.37
CA CYS A 89 -20.35 -2.42 -22.16
C CYS A 89 -21.36 -1.60 -21.35
N GLU A 90 -21.17 -0.29 -21.23
CA GLU A 90 -22.10 0.60 -20.56
C GLU A 90 -23.50 0.57 -21.22
N GLN A 91 -23.57 0.60 -22.56
CA GLN A 91 -24.83 0.46 -23.28
C GLN A 91 -25.51 -0.89 -23.03
N LYS A 92 -24.73 -1.98 -23.06
CA LYS A 92 -25.25 -3.32 -22.80
C LYS A 92 -25.75 -3.48 -21.37
N ILE A 93 -25.04 -2.94 -20.38
CA ILE A 93 -25.49 -2.91 -18.97
C ILE A 93 -26.86 -2.23 -18.86
N LYS A 94 -27.04 -1.08 -19.53
CA LYS A 94 -28.33 -0.37 -19.57
C LYS A 94 -29.42 -1.19 -20.28
N ALA A 95 -29.09 -1.83 -21.40
CA ALA A 95 -30.05 -2.66 -22.15
C ALA A 95 -30.52 -3.90 -21.36
N HIS A 96 -29.63 -4.50 -20.58
CA HIS A 96 -29.93 -5.64 -19.71
C HIS A 96 -30.51 -5.22 -18.33
N ASN A 97 -30.66 -3.91 -18.08
CA ASN A 97 -31.15 -3.32 -16.83
C ASN A 97 -30.47 -3.87 -15.56
N LEU A 98 -29.14 -4.06 -15.63
CA LEU A 98 -28.36 -4.60 -14.52
C LEU A 98 -28.00 -3.50 -13.53
N ASN A 99 -28.26 -3.74 -12.23
CA ASN A 99 -27.92 -2.81 -11.16
C ASN A 99 -26.41 -2.84 -10.83
N MET A 100 -25.59 -2.38 -11.78
CA MET A 100 -24.14 -2.37 -11.67
C MET A 100 -23.54 -1.12 -12.31
N LYS A 101 -22.40 -0.68 -11.78
CA LYS A 101 -21.67 0.47 -12.30
C LYS A 101 -20.32 0.00 -12.86
N LEU A 102 -20.11 0.22 -14.15
CA LEU A 102 -18.81 -0.01 -14.77
C LEU A 102 -17.81 1.05 -14.28
N VAL A 103 -16.63 0.61 -13.84
CA VAL A 103 -15.58 1.48 -13.31
C VAL A 103 -14.42 1.62 -14.29
N ASP A 104 -13.92 0.51 -14.83
CA ASP A 104 -12.77 0.51 -15.73
C ASP A 104 -12.77 -0.72 -16.65
N VAL A 105 -12.08 -0.64 -17.78
CA VAL A 105 -11.90 -1.75 -18.73
C VAL A 105 -10.43 -1.88 -19.10
N GLU A 106 -9.89 -3.08 -18.93
CA GLU A 106 -8.49 -3.37 -19.16
C GLU A 106 -8.33 -4.51 -20.16
N TYR A 107 -7.48 -4.28 -21.16
CA TYR A 107 -7.05 -5.32 -22.09
C TYR A 107 -5.71 -5.87 -21.62
N THR A 108 -5.56 -7.19 -21.69
CA THR A 108 -4.23 -7.80 -21.58
C THR A 108 -3.38 -7.39 -22.78
N PHE A 109 -2.06 -7.36 -22.63
CA PHE A 109 -1.15 -6.93 -23.70
C PHE A 109 -1.27 -7.80 -24.97
N ASP A 110 -1.55 -9.08 -24.78
CA ASP A 110 -1.77 -10.06 -25.85
C ASP A 110 -3.18 -9.98 -26.47
N VAL A 111 -4.09 -9.16 -25.95
CA VAL A 111 -5.49 -9.02 -26.40
C VAL A 111 -6.28 -10.34 -26.25
N ASN A 112 -5.77 -11.32 -25.51
CA ASN A 112 -6.46 -12.59 -25.32
C ASN A 112 -7.61 -12.49 -24.31
N LYS A 113 -7.58 -11.48 -23.43
CA LYS A 113 -8.55 -11.30 -22.37
C LYS A 113 -8.88 -9.82 -22.17
N ILE A 114 -10.17 -9.55 -21.95
CA ILE A 114 -10.69 -8.24 -21.56
C ILE A 114 -11.27 -8.35 -20.16
N ILE A 115 -10.83 -7.47 -19.26
CA ILE A 115 -11.24 -7.43 -17.86
C ILE A 115 -12.10 -6.19 -17.65
N PHE A 116 -13.35 -6.38 -17.26
CA PHE A 116 -14.29 -5.32 -16.92
C PHE A 116 -14.40 -5.21 -15.40
N TYR A 117 -13.99 -4.08 -14.84
CA TYR A 117 -14.12 -3.80 -13.42
C TYR A 117 -15.44 -3.09 -13.14
N PHE A 118 -16.23 -3.61 -12.21
CA PHE A 118 -17.52 -3.02 -11.86
C PHE A 118 -17.77 -3.02 -10.35
N THR A 119 -18.62 -2.10 -9.90
CA THR A 119 -19.18 -2.08 -8.54
C THR A 119 -20.66 -2.39 -8.57
N ALA A 120 -21.15 -3.02 -7.50
CA ALA A 120 -22.53 -3.46 -7.39
C ALA A 120 -22.94 -3.69 -5.94
N GLU A 121 -24.21 -3.42 -5.65
CA GLU A 121 -24.83 -3.70 -4.36
C GLU A 121 -25.42 -5.12 -4.39
N GLY A 122 -24.61 -6.10 -3.99
CA GLY A 122 -25.01 -7.51 -3.91
C GLY A 122 -24.57 -8.35 -5.12
N ARG A 123 -25.29 -9.46 -5.33
CA ARG A 123 -25.03 -10.41 -6.43
C ARG A 123 -25.87 -10.03 -7.64
N ILE A 124 -25.25 -10.03 -8.82
CA ILE A 124 -25.90 -9.78 -10.10
C ILE A 124 -25.73 -11.00 -10.98
N ASP A 125 -26.77 -11.37 -11.71
CA ASP A 125 -26.65 -12.32 -12.80
C ASP A 125 -26.26 -11.58 -14.08
N PHE A 126 -25.02 -11.79 -14.53
CA PHE A 126 -24.45 -11.15 -15.72
C PHE A 126 -24.21 -12.14 -16.87
N ARG A 127 -24.81 -13.35 -16.82
CA ARG A 127 -24.57 -14.40 -17.83
C ARG A 127 -24.90 -13.94 -19.25
N ASP A 128 -26.01 -13.23 -19.44
CA ASP A 128 -26.42 -12.76 -20.76
C ASP A 128 -25.58 -11.57 -21.23
N LEU A 129 -25.16 -10.69 -20.32
CA LEU A 129 -24.19 -9.64 -20.61
C LEU A 129 -22.86 -10.22 -21.12
N VAL A 130 -22.35 -11.29 -20.48
CA VAL A 130 -21.11 -11.95 -20.91
C VAL A 130 -21.24 -12.53 -22.32
N LYS A 131 -22.37 -13.16 -22.65
CA LYS A 131 -22.62 -13.68 -24.00
C LYS A 131 -22.60 -12.57 -25.04
N ASP A 132 -23.26 -11.46 -24.76
CA ASP A 132 -23.31 -10.30 -25.65
C ASP A 132 -21.92 -9.69 -25.86
N LEU A 133 -21.16 -9.48 -24.79
CA LEU A 133 -19.81 -8.94 -24.87
C LEU A 133 -18.87 -9.90 -25.62
N ALA A 134 -18.98 -11.21 -25.37
CA ALA A 134 -18.19 -12.22 -26.07
C ALA A 134 -18.49 -12.24 -27.57
N ALA A 135 -19.77 -12.05 -27.97
CA ALA A 135 -20.18 -11.97 -29.36
C ALA A 135 -19.60 -10.73 -30.08
N VAL A 136 -19.54 -9.59 -29.38
CA VAL A 136 -19.00 -8.33 -29.93
C VAL A 136 -17.47 -8.38 -30.04
N PHE A 137 -16.77 -8.70 -28.96
CA PHE A 137 -15.31 -8.57 -28.90
C PHE A 137 -14.56 -9.82 -29.37
N ARG A 138 -15.24 -10.96 -29.54
CA ARG A 138 -14.66 -12.25 -29.94
C ARG A 138 -13.42 -12.66 -29.13
N THR A 139 -13.39 -12.21 -27.87
CA THR A 139 -12.26 -12.32 -26.95
C THR A 139 -12.78 -12.85 -25.61
N ARG A 140 -11.92 -13.47 -24.80
CA ARG A 140 -12.32 -13.95 -23.47
C ARG A 140 -12.67 -12.77 -22.57
N ILE A 141 -13.91 -12.75 -22.09
CA ILE A 141 -14.42 -11.71 -21.18
C ILE A 141 -14.28 -12.18 -19.73
N GLU A 142 -13.72 -11.32 -18.87
CA GLU A 142 -13.66 -11.50 -17.43
C GLU A 142 -14.35 -10.31 -16.76
N LEU A 143 -15.41 -10.55 -15.99
CA LEU A 143 -16.08 -9.53 -15.20
C LEU A 143 -15.58 -9.63 -13.76
N ARG A 144 -15.04 -8.53 -13.21
CA ARG A 144 -14.50 -8.47 -11.86
C ARG A 144 -15.22 -7.44 -11.01
N GLN A 145 -15.89 -7.92 -9.98
CA GLN A 145 -16.47 -7.05 -8.96
C GLN A 145 -15.35 -6.49 -8.07
N ILE A 146 -15.35 -5.16 -7.90
CA ILE A 146 -14.44 -4.46 -7.00
C ILE A 146 -15.22 -3.76 -5.89
N GLY A 147 -14.56 -3.45 -4.78
CA GLY A 147 -15.17 -2.70 -3.69
C GLY A 147 -15.13 -1.19 -3.92
N VAL A 148 -15.96 -0.44 -3.20
CA VAL A 148 -16.01 1.04 -3.22
C VAL A 148 -14.66 1.71 -2.96
N ARG A 149 -13.77 1.07 -2.19
CA ARG A 149 -12.42 1.59 -1.94
C ARG A 149 -11.50 1.42 -3.13
N ASP A 150 -11.59 0.29 -3.84
CA ASP A 150 -10.80 0.06 -5.05
C ASP A 150 -11.30 0.94 -6.20
N GLU A 151 -12.61 1.19 -6.27
CA GLU A 151 -13.19 2.21 -7.16
C GLU A 151 -12.56 3.58 -6.90
N ALA A 152 -12.55 4.05 -5.65
CA ALA A 152 -11.91 5.31 -5.30
C ALA A 152 -10.40 5.33 -5.58
N LYS A 153 -9.71 4.18 -5.46
CA LYS A 153 -8.30 4.05 -5.79
C LYS A 153 -8.06 4.18 -7.31
N MET A 154 -8.92 3.61 -8.14
CA MET A 154 -8.82 3.66 -9.60
C MET A 154 -9.18 5.05 -10.13
N MET A 155 -10.26 5.64 -9.63
CA MET A 155 -10.69 7.00 -10.01
C MET A 155 -9.75 8.09 -9.47
N GLY A 156 -9.07 7.81 -8.36
CA GLY A 156 -8.31 8.81 -7.62
C GLY A 156 -9.22 9.86 -6.97
N GLY A 157 -8.62 10.96 -6.51
CA GLY A 157 -9.35 12.06 -5.90
C GLY A 157 -8.54 12.79 -4.84
N ILE A 158 -9.19 13.72 -4.16
CA ILE A 158 -8.62 14.51 -3.06
C ILE A 158 -9.34 14.13 -1.77
N GLY A 159 -8.57 13.79 -0.73
CA GLY A 159 -9.09 13.50 0.59
C GLY A 159 -9.54 14.76 1.32
N CYS A 160 -10.25 14.60 2.43
CA CYS A 160 -10.64 15.72 3.30
C CYS A 160 -9.45 16.52 3.86
N CYS A 161 -8.25 15.94 3.83
CA CYS A 161 -6.99 16.60 4.18
C CYS A 161 -6.42 17.49 3.07
N GLY A 162 -7.09 17.60 1.92
CA GLY A 162 -6.62 18.40 0.77
C GLY A 162 -5.50 17.75 -0.05
N ARG A 163 -5.08 16.52 0.29
CA ARG A 163 -4.06 15.76 -0.45
C ARG A 163 -4.68 14.71 -1.35
N PRO A 164 -3.97 14.23 -2.40
CA PRO A 164 -4.41 13.06 -3.17
C PRO A 164 -4.64 11.85 -2.26
N LEU A 165 -5.55 10.95 -2.63
CA LEU A 165 -5.92 9.82 -1.78
C LEU A 165 -4.70 8.96 -1.40
N CYS A 166 -4.55 8.66 -0.10
CA CYS A 166 -3.50 7.78 0.42
C CYS A 166 -3.49 6.41 -0.33
N CYS A 167 -4.69 5.91 -0.71
CA CYS A 167 -4.88 4.63 -1.39
C CYS A 167 -4.37 4.57 -2.84
N SER A 168 -4.42 5.69 -3.58
CA SER A 168 -3.98 5.78 -4.97
C SER A 168 -2.51 6.22 -5.10
N THR A 169 -1.86 6.60 -4.00
CA THR A 169 -0.51 7.17 -4.00
C THR A 169 0.53 6.19 -3.50
N PHE A 170 0.50 5.84 -2.20
CA PHE A 170 1.60 5.09 -1.58
C PHE A 170 1.16 3.84 -0.80
N LEU A 171 -0.03 3.80 -0.21
CA LEU A 171 -0.45 2.65 0.62
C LEU A 171 -0.62 1.38 -0.21
N GLY A 172 -1.28 1.48 -1.37
CA GLY A 172 -1.50 0.35 -2.28
C GLY A 172 -2.45 -0.72 -1.73
N ASP A 173 -2.06 -1.41 -0.66
CA ASP A 173 -2.86 -2.40 0.07
C ASP A 173 -3.37 -1.84 1.39
N PHE A 174 -4.44 -2.44 1.89
CA PHE A 174 -5.10 -1.99 3.10
C PHE A 174 -5.29 -3.12 4.08
N GLU A 175 -4.87 -2.86 5.30
CA GLU A 175 -5.30 -3.62 6.46
C GLU A 175 -6.70 -3.16 6.91
N PRO A 176 -7.45 -4.04 7.60
CA PRO A 176 -8.74 -3.67 8.17
C PRO A 176 -8.57 -2.55 9.21
N VAL A 177 -9.35 -1.48 9.04
CA VAL A 177 -9.37 -0.34 9.96
C VAL A 177 -10.52 -0.53 10.95
N SER A 178 -10.27 -0.28 12.23
CA SER A 178 -11.29 -0.36 13.28
C SER A 178 -11.63 1.01 13.85
N ILE A 179 -12.85 1.17 14.39
CA ILE A 179 -13.28 2.41 15.06
C ILE A 179 -12.42 2.72 16.30
N ARG A 180 -11.80 1.70 16.92
CA ARG A 180 -10.89 1.89 18.07
C ARG A 180 -9.70 2.78 17.72
N MET A 181 -9.14 2.61 16.51
CA MET A 181 -8.02 3.44 16.03
C MET A 181 -8.38 4.94 15.99
N ALA A 182 -9.62 5.28 15.61
CA ALA A 182 -10.08 6.66 15.65
C ALA A 182 -10.22 7.19 17.10
N LYS A 183 -10.61 6.34 18.05
CA LYS A 183 -10.65 6.69 19.48
C LYS A 183 -9.26 6.91 20.05
N ASP A 184 -8.30 6.04 19.71
CA ASP A 184 -6.91 6.12 20.18
C ASP A 184 -6.24 7.41 19.70
N GLN A 185 -6.62 7.87 18.50
CA GLN A 185 -6.18 9.14 17.90
C GLN A 185 -6.99 10.37 18.38
N LYS A 186 -7.91 10.18 19.34
CA LYS A 186 -8.78 11.24 19.90
C LYS A 186 -9.60 11.99 18.83
N LEU A 187 -9.95 11.32 17.73
CA LEU A 187 -10.78 11.89 16.68
C LEU A 187 -12.27 11.81 17.05
N SER A 188 -13.04 12.78 16.56
CA SER A 188 -14.50 12.77 16.72
C SER A 188 -15.10 11.57 15.99
N LEU A 189 -15.95 10.80 16.68
CA LEU A 189 -16.59 9.59 16.14
C LEU A 189 -17.73 9.87 15.14
N ASN A 190 -17.80 11.09 14.62
CA ASN A 190 -18.76 11.42 13.56
C ASN A 190 -18.33 10.75 12.25
N PRO A 191 -19.18 9.92 11.60
CA PRO A 191 -18.88 9.25 10.35
C PRO A 191 -18.30 10.15 9.26
N THR A 192 -18.77 11.39 9.14
CA THR A 192 -18.28 12.34 8.11
C THR A 192 -16.81 12.72 8.32
N LYS A 193 -16.31 12.66 9.56
CA LYS A 193 -14.92 13.01 9.90
C LYS A 193 -13.96 11.82 9.86
N ILE A 194 -14.47 10.59 10.04
CA ILE A 194 -13.63 9.38 10.11
C ILE A 194 -13.71 8.50 8.87
N SER A 195 -14.69 8.74 8.00
CA SER A 195 -14.84 8.05 6.71
C SER A 195 -14.15 8.82 5.60
N GLY A 196 -13.46 8.09 4.73
CA GLY A 196 -12.91 8.64 3.50
C GLY A 196 -13.99 8.82 2.42
N ILE A 197 -13.59 9.36 1.28
CA ILE A 197 -14.47 9.57 0.10
C ILE A 197 -15.15 8.28 -0.38
N CYS A 198 -14.53 7.12 -0.13
CA CYS A 198 -15.08 5.80 -0.45
C CYS A 198 -16.20 5.34 0.51
N GLY A 199 -16.62 6.16 1.48
CA GLY A 199 -17.66 5.83 2.46
C GLY A 199 -17.24 4.85 3.56
N ARG A 200 -16.00 4.33 3.52
CA ARG A 200 -15.40 3.48 4.57
C ARG A 200 -14.44 4.29 5.45
N LEU A 201 -14.10 3.76 6.62
CA LEU A 201 -13.09 4.34 7.52
C LEU A 201 -11.79 4.67 6.78
N MET A 202 -11.17 5.79 7.11
CA MET A 202 -9.94 6.27 6.48
C MET A 202 -8.79 5.28 6.68
N CYS A 203 -8.10 4.91 5.59
CA CYS A 203 -6.93 4.05 5.64
C CYS A 203 -5.74 4.70 6.36
N CYS A 204 -5.65 6.04 6.32
CA CYS A 204 -4.58 6.78 6.97
C CYS A 204 -4.66 6.66 8.52
N LEU A 205 -5.85 6.34 9.09
CA LEU A 205 -5.99 6.00 10.52
C LEU A 205 -5.08 4.83 10.91
N LYS A 206 -5.11 3.73 10.14
CA LYS A 206 -4.25 2.58 10.43
C LYS A 206 -2.78 2.90 10.18
N TYR A 207 -2.48 3.60 9.09
CA TYR A 207 -1.12 4.00 8.75
C TYR A 207 -0.45 4.81 9.87
N GLU A 208 -1.17 5.77 10.44
CA GLU A 208 -0.65 6.60 11.52
C GLU A 208 -0.77 5.92 12.89
N ASN A 209 -1.60 4.87 13.01
CA ASN A 209 -1.89 4.23 14.28
C ASN A 209 -0.63 3.72 14.98
N ASP A 210 0.39 3.29 14.25
CA ASP A 210 1.64 2.81 14.85
C ASP A 210 2.50 3.97 15.39
N SER A 211 2.30 5.20 14.89
CA SER A 211 2.91 6.42 15.44
C SER A 211 2.11 7.00 16.62
N TYR A 212 0.80 6.77 16.65
CA TYR A 212 -0.06 7.14 17.79
C TYR A 212 -0.09 6.08 18.89
N ALA A 213 0.20 4.83 18.55
CA ALA A 213 0.52 3.81 19.54
C ALA A 213 1.59 4.45 20.41
N PRO A 214 1.38 4.49 21.74
CA PRO A 214 2.35 5.13 22.60
C PRO A 214 3.69 4.51 22.25
N CYS A 215 4.70 5.36 22.05
CA CYS A 215 6.11 5.00 22.06
C CYS A 215 6.48 4.40 23.43
N CYS A 216 5.71 3.45 23.94
CA CYS A 216 6.18 2.41 24.81
C CYS A 216 7.10 1.50 23.98
N LYS A 217 8.21 2.06 23.46
CA LYS A 217 9.47 1.41 23.77
C LYS A 217 9.36 1.18 25.26
N LYS A 218 9.25 -0.07 25.72
CA LYS A 218 9.26 -0.37 27.14
C LYS A 218 10.58 0.21 27.63
N ILE A 219 10.56 1.44 28.12
CA ILE A 219 11.71 2.03 28.76
C ILE A 219 11.91 1.10 29.95
N PRO A 220 12.99 0.29 29.93
CA PRO A 220 13.20 -0.65 31.01
C PRO A 220 13.23 0.15 32.29
N ALA A 221 12.56 -0.35 33.33
CA ALA A 221 12.63 0.29 34.62
C ALA A 221 14.12 0.32 35.04
N PRO A 222 14.67 1.49 35.41
CA PRO A 222 16.07 1.57 35.82
C PRO A 222 16.29 0.66 37.04
N VAL A 223 17.42 -0.03 37.08
CA VAL A 223 17.74 -0.96 38.17
C VAL A 223 18.21 -0.16 39.39
N VAL A 224 17.63 -0.44 40.56
CA VAL A 224 18.06 0.16 41.83
C VAL A 224 19.53 -0.16 42.07
N GLY A 225 20.34 0.87 42.33
CA GLY A 225 21.77 0.75 42.61
C GLY A 225 22.70 0.88 41.41
N ARG A 226 22.19 1.16 40.20
CA ARG A 226 23.02 1.43 39.00
C ARG A 226 23.42 2.90 38.90
N ASP A 227 24.57 3.15 38.31
CA ASP A 227 25.03 4.49 37.96
C ASP A 227 24.33 4.96 36.69
N VAL A 228 23.73 6.14 36.76
CA VAL A 228 22.93 6.76 35.72
C VAL A 228 23.41 8.17 35.46
N ILE A 229 23.30 8.61 34.22
CA ILE A 229 23.59 9.98 33.81
C ILE A 229 22.25 10.68 33.64
N THR A 230 22.12 11.83 34.30
CA THR A 230 20.93 12.69 34.26
C THR A 230 21.31 14.07 33.75
N VAL A 231 20.31 14.89 33.38
CA VAL A 231 20.52 16.29 32.96
C VAL A 231 21.25 17.13 34.00
N ASP A 232 21.10 16.81 35.28
CA ASP A 232 21.72 17.51 36.42
C ASP A 232 23.06 16.90 36.88
N GLY A 233 23.53 15.85 36.20
CA GLY A 233 24.82 15.20 36.47
C GLY A 233 24.74 13.69 36.66
N GLU A 234 25.89 13.08 36.99
CA GLU A 234 25.98 11.65 37.29
C GLU A 234 25.45 11.34 38.69
N GLY A 235 24.72 10.24 38.82
CA GLY A 235 24.16 9.82 40.10
C GLY A 235 23.78 8.35 40.15
N LYS A 236 23.36 7.90 41.33
CA LYS A 236 23.00 6.50 41.60
C LYS A 236 21.51 6.39 41.91
N VAL A 237 20.83 5.43 41.29
CA VAL A 237 19.40 5.18 41.53
C VAL A 237 19.20 4.56 42.92
N THR A 238 18.48 5.24 43.81
CA THR A 238 18.21 4.75 45.18
C THR A 238 16.83 4.10 45.30
N PHE A 239 15.83 4.66 44.62
CA PHE A 239 14.46 4.19 44.70
C PHE A 239 13.75 4.32 43.37
N VAL A 240 12.93 3.32 43.03
CA VAL A 240 12.14 3.33 41.79
C VAL A 240 10.69 3.12 42.15
N ASN A 241 9.85 4.11 41.82
CA ASN A 241 8.42 4.03 42.02
C ASN A 241 7.76 3.52 40.74
N GLN A 242 7.31 2.26 40.78
CA GLN A 242 6.64 1.63 39.65
C GLN A 242 5.27 2.24 39.33
N GLY A 243 4.57 2.78 40.33
CA GLY A 243 3.23 3.36 40.14
C GLY A 243 3.25 4.72 39.44
N LYS A 244 4.26 5.55 39.73
CA LYS A 244 4.41 6.91 39.15
C LYS A 244 5.43 7.00 38.02
N LYS A 245 6.09 5.89 37.65
CA LYS A 245 7.16 5.84 36.63
C LYS A 245 8.27 6.88 36.83
N ASN A 246 8.65 7.10 38.09
CA ASN A 246 9.77 7.98 38.44
C ASN A 246 10.82 7.22 39.26
N ALA A 247 12.06 7.69 39.17
CA ALA A 247 13.21 7.18 39.89
C ALA A 247 13.83 8.31 40.72
N THR A 248 14.19 7.98 41.96
CA THR A 248 14.95 8.85 42.83
C THR A 248 16.43 8.58 42.62
N VAL A 249 17.17 9.59 42.19
CA VAL A 249 18.60 9.52 41.89
C VAL A 249 19.36 10.40 42.88
N LEU A 250 20.39 9.83 43.50
CA LEU A 250 21.34 10.55 44.33
C LEU A 250 22.52 11.00 43.46
N LEU A 251 22.63 12.31 43.22
CA LEU A 251 23.74 12.89 42.46
C LEU A 251 25.05 12.82 43.27
N THR A 252 26.19 12.80 42.57
CA THR A 252 27.53 12.90 43.18
C THR A 252 27.72 14.15 44.04
N ASN A 253 26.92 15.20 43.79
CA ASN A 253 26.93 16.45 44.54
C ASN A 253 26.16 16.36 45.89
N GLY A 254 25.62 15.20 46.26
CA GLY A 254 24.88 14.96 47.50
C GLY A 254 23.38 15.33 47.44
N ASN A 255 22.91 15.89 46.32
CA ASN A 255 21.50 16.22 46.12
C ASN A 255 20.70 15.01 45.63
N THR A 256 19.47 14.87 46.12
CA THR A 256 18.54 13.83 45.68
C THR A 256 17.48 14.44 44.77
N ILE A 257 17.39 13.93 43.54
CA ILE A 257 16.41 14.39 42.54
C ILE A 257 15.43 13.27 42.20
N VAL A 258 14.20 13.63 41.82
CA VAL A 258 13.17 12.69 41.36
C VAL A 258 12.92 12.96 39.89
N ILE A 259 13.27 12.01 39.03
CA ILE A 259 13.18 12.16 37.58
C ILE A 259 12.31 11.08 36.93
N PRO A 260 11.61 11.36 35.82
CA PRO A 260 10.90 10.36 35.04
C PRO A 260 11.85 9.32 34.45
N TRP A 261 11.39 8.09 34.23
CA TRP A 261 12.22 7.02 33.63
C TRP A 261 12.76 7.38 32.23
N GLU A 262 12.09 8.28 31.52
CA GLU A 262 12.46 8.77 30.19
C GLU A 262 13.78 9.54 30.17
N GLU A 263 14.19 10.11 31.31
CA GLU A 263 15.36 10.97 31.43
C GLU A 263 16.55 10.26 32.11
N VAL A 264 16.38 8.98 32.46
CA VAL A 264 17.41 8.16 33.10
C VAL A 264 18.16 7.37 32.02
N VAL A 265 19.41 7.73 31.77
CA VAL A 265 20.29 6.96 30.88
C VAL A 265 21.26 6.14 31.74
N GLU A 266 21.21 4.82 31.61
CA GLU A 266 22.18 3.94 32.29
C GLU A 266 23.58 4.17 31.72
N LYS A 267 24.59 4.30 32.59
CA LYS A 267 25.99 4.34 32.16
C LYS A 267 26.37 2.94 31.73
N ASP A 268 26.48 2.69 30.43
CA ASP A 268 26.99 1.42 29.92
C ASP A 268 28.42 1.22 30.43
N LEU A 269 28.63 0.20 31.26
CA LEU A 269 29.93 -0.37 31.56
C LEU A 269 30.37 -1.19 30.34
N ASN A 270 30.68 -0.53 29.23
CA ASN A 270 31.46 -1.12 28.14
C ASN A 270 32.91 -0.69 28.31
N GLY A 271 33.64 -1.47 29.10
CA GLY A 271 35.04 -1.78 28.88
C GLY A 271 35.13 -3.23 28.42
#